data_AF-A0A3B4UDC9-F1
#
_entry.id   AF-A0A3B4UDC9-F1
#
_cell.length_a   1.000
_cell.length_b   1.000
_cell.length_c   1.000
_cell.angle_alpha   90.00
_cell.angle_beta   90.00
_cell.angle_gamma   90.00
#
_symmetry.space_group_name_H-M   'P 1'
#
loop_
_entity.id
_entity.type
_entity.pdbx_description
1 polymer ?
#
loop_
_entity_poly.entity_id
_entity_poly.type
_entity_poly.pdbx_seq_one_letter_code
_entity_poly.pdbx_strand_id
1 'polypeptide(L)'
;QTLCYVYEMEENATPSSAPCNSPDLTKWDKIFSMLENSQMRENMLLQYADDIVKVEMGSLRGEMLRLVGQRNERSEAGRREQEVTSRDVALDRVLTALQQTRAELEEVLRSSRQRYLPAGCEMALLFPMRSRRIYTSVIPDVPLSISSFTVCMWVKPTTVSNKTVLLSYGNRRNPYEIQLLLSQTSVFFTIGGEAHLVEARGVVKLGEWIHLCGAWSSDQGLATLWSGGKKVASTPGVAEGHILPDGGSLQLGQERNGCWFEGGFDPKLAFTGKMTGVNMWDRALSEEEISQLALQKGQGCEQRGNVVAWGVTEMVPHAGAQFIY
;
A
#
# COMPACT_ATOMS: atom_id res chain seq x y z
N GLN A 1 -19.19 29.74 34.91
CA GLN A 1 -19.93 28.76 35.73
C GLN A 1 -21.30 28.64 35.09
N THR A 2 -21.48 27.68 34.19
CA THR A 2 -22.78 27.40 33.55
C THR A 2 -22.85 25.90 33.30
N LEU A 3 -23.92 25.32 33.83
CA LEU A 3 -24.14 23.91 34.13
C LEU A 3 -24.46 23.04 32.90
N CYS A 4 -23.93 21.82 32.91
CA CYS A 4 -24.38 20.70 32.09
C CYS A 4 -25.72 20.18 32.63
N TYR A 5 -26.70 19.95 31.76
CA TYR A 5 -27.84 19.08 32.04
C TYR A 5 -27.69 17.80 31.22
N VAL A 6 -27.56 16.70 31.95
CA VAL A 6 -27.65 15.31 31.48
C VAL A 6 -29.14 14.97 31.37
N TYR A 7 -29.56 14.39 30.26
CA TYR A 7 -30.83 13.65 30.18
C TYR A 7 -30.50 12.21 29.77
N GLU A 8 -30.55 11.32 30.76
CA GLU A 8 -30.74 9.88 30.58
C GLU A 8 -32.19 9.63 30.15
N MET A 9 -32.38 8.79 29.14
CA MET A 9 -33.63 8.07 28.92
C MET A 9 -33.30 6.60 28.68
N GLU A 10 -33.52 5.78 29.71
CA GLU A 10 -33.72 4.34 29.59
C GLU A 10 -35.08 4.08 28.94
N GLU A 11 -35.13 3.33 27.84
CA GLU A 11 -36.37 2.71 27.36
C GLU A 11 -36.21 1.19 27.29
N ASN A 12 -37.07 0.53 28.08
CA ASN A 12 -37.27 -0.92 28.17
C ASN A 12 -37.63 -1.54 26.82
N ALA A 13 -36.82 -2.49 26.35
CA ALA A 13 -37.15 -3.35 25.22
C ALA A 13 -37.87 -4.63 25.69
N THR A 14 -39.14 -4.79 25.31
CA THR A 14 -39.85 -6.08 25.34
C THR A 14 -39.54 -6.89 24.06
N PRO A 15 -39.27 -8.21 24.14
CA PRO A 15 -38.97 -9.01 22.96
C PRO A 15 -40.26 -9.41 22.23
N SER A 16 -40.49 -8.85 21.04
CA SER A 16 -41.48 -9.35 20.09
C SER A 16 -40.90 -10.54 19.33
N SER A 17 -41.43 -11.74 19.61
CA SER A 17 -41.16 -12.95 18.84
C SER A 17 -41.98 -12.94 17.54
N ALA A 18 -41.47 -12.26 16.51
CA ALA A 18 -41.91 -12.48 15.14
C ALA A 18 -41.02 -13.55 14.50
N PRO A 19 -41.57 -14.59 13.84
CA PRO A 19 -40.76 -15.58 13.15
C PRO A 19 -40.01 -14.91 11.99
N CYS A 20 -38.68 -15.05 11.96
CA CYS A 20 -37.85 -14.65 10.83
C CYS A 20 -38.23 -15.48 9.60
N ASN A 21 -39.19 -15.01 8.82
CA ASN A 21 -39.33 -15.45 7.44
C ASN A 21 -38.16 -14.85 6.65
N SER A 22 -37.09 -15.63 6.48
CA SER A 22 -36.07 -15.31 5.49
C SER A 22 -36.75 -15.27 4.12
N PRO A 23 -36.74 -14.13 3.40
CA PRO A 23 -37.21 -14.12 2.03
C PRO A 23 -36.36 -15.11 1.25
N ASP A 24 -37.00 -16.00 0.49
CA ASP A 24 -36.29 -16.89 -0.41
C ASP A 24 -35.56 -16.02 -1.45
N LEU A 25 -34.26 -15.82 -1.25
CA LEU A 25 -33.44 -14.97 -2.10
C LEU A 25 -33.57 -15.44 -3.55
N THR A 26 -33.89 -14.52 -4.46
CA THR A 26 -33.97 -14.86 -5.87
C THR A 26 -32.61 -15.35 -6.35
N LYS A 27 -32.56 -16.09 -7.46
CA LYS A 27 -31.29 -16.54 -8.06
C LYS A 27 -30.32 -15.36 -8.25
N TRP A 28 -30.83 -14.17 -8.55
CA TRP A 28 -30.02 -12.97 -8.72
C TRP A 28 -29.53 -12.39 -7.39
N ASP A 29 -30.36 -12.37 -6.34
CA ASP A 29 -29.92 -11.91 -5.01
C ASP A 29 -28.84 -12.83 -4.44
N LYS A 30 -28.95 -14.14 -4.68
CA LYS A 30 -27.90 -15.11 -4.35
C LYS A 30 -26.62 -14.82 -5.14
N ILE A 31 -26.71 -14.52 -6.44
CA ILE A 31 -25.53 -14.17 -7.25
C ILE A 31 -24.89 -12.86 -6.78
N PHE A 32 -25.68 -11.84 -6.45
CA PHE A 32 -25.18 -10.57 -5.92
C PHE A 32 -24.52 -10.76 -4.55
N SER A 33 -25.13 -11.49 -3.63
CA SER A 33 -24.51 -11.81 -2.33
C SER A 33 -23.25 -12.69 -2.49
N MET A 34 -23.21 -13.58 -3.49
CA MET A 34 -22.02 -14.37 -3.83
C MET A 34 -20.89 -13.52 -4.43
N LEU A 35 -21.21 -12.47 -5.19
CA LEU A 35 -20.24 -11.53 -5.79
C LEU A 35 -19.76 -10.44 -4.80
N GLU A 36 -20.58 -10.13 -3.80
CA GLU A 36 -20.28 -9.16 -2.74
C GLU A 36 -19.39 -9.77 -1.64
N ASN A 37 -19.38 -11.09 -1.49
CA ASN A 37 -18.49 -11.79 -0.58
C ASN A 37 -17.08 -11.97 -1.18
N SER A 38 -16.10 -11.26 -0.62
CA SER A 38 -14.72 -11.19 -1.12
C SER A 38 -14.06 -12.56 -1.31
N GLN A 39 -14.30 -13.50 -0.40
CA GLN A 39 -13.75 -14.86 -0.46
C GLN A 39 -14.31 -15.68 -1.64
N MET A 40 -15.59 -15.50 -1.99
CA MET A 40 -16.17 -16.21 -3.14
C MET A 40 -15.69 -15.61 -4.46
N ARG A 41 -15.55 -14.28 -4.52
CA ARG A 41 -14.97 -13.60 -5.68
C ARG A 41 -13.51 -13.99 -5.89
N GLU A 42 -12.73 -14.09 -4.82
CA GLU A 42 -11.34 -14.53 -4.85
C GLU A 42 -11.22 -16.00 -5.28
N ASN A 43 -12.03 -16.90 -4.71
CA ASN A 43 -12.07 -18.31 -5.14
C ASN A 43 -12.54 -18.48 -6.58
N MET A 44 -13.51 -17.68 -7.04
CA MET A 44 -13.99 -17.70 -8.42
C MET A 44 -12.91 -17.19 -9.39
N LEU A 45 -12.16 -16.15 -9.00
CA LEU A 45 -11.02 -15.64 -9.77
C LEU A 45 -9.85 -16.64 -9.80
N LEU A 46 -9.59 -17.33 -8.69
CA LEU A 46 -8.59 -18.40 -8.62
C LEU A 46 -8.99 -19.61 -9.47
N GLN A 47 -10.27 -20.01 -9.45
CA GLN A 47 -10.80 -21.05 -10.34
C GLN A 47 -10.72 -20.64 -11.80
N TYR A 48 -11.08 -19.40 -12.13
CA TYR A 48 -10.99 -18.89 -13.50
C TYR A 48 -9.53 -18.84 -13.99
N ALA A 49 -8.60 -18.48 -13.11
CA ALA A 49 -7.16 -18.51 -13.40
C ALA A 49 -6.64 -19.95 -13.57
N ASP A 50 -7.04 -20.89 -12.71
CA ASP A 50 -6.68 -22.32 -12.84
C ASP A 50 -7.24 -22.92 -14.12
N ASP A 51 -8.50 -22.63 -14.47
CA ASP A 51 -9.15 -23.11 -15.68
C ASP A 51 -8.46 -22.57 -16.95
N ILE A 52 -8.09 -21.29 -16.98
CA ILE A 52 -7.30 -20.70 -18.08
C ILE A 52 -5.95 -21.41 -18.19
N VAL A 53 -5.21 -21.53 -17.08
CA VAL A 53 -3.88 -22.16 -17.07
C VAL A 53 -3.97 -23.63 -17.50
N LYS A 54 -5.02 -24.33 -17.11
CA LYS A 54 -5.24 -25.75 -17.40
C LYS A 54 -5.63 -26.01 -18.86
N VAL A 55 -6.44 -25.12 -19.45
CA VAL A 55 -6.77 -25.17 -20.89
C VAL A 55 -5.53 -24.89 -21.74
N GLU A 56 -4.76 -23.86 -21.39
CA GLU A 56 -3.52 -23.47 -22.05
C GLU A 56 -2.45 -24.59 -21.96
N MET A 57 -2.21 -25.11 -20.75
CA MET A 57 -1.28 -26.23 -20.52
C MET A 57 -1.73 -27.52 -21.19
N GLY A 58 -3.04 -27.76 -21.27
CA GLY A 58 -3.62 -28.88 -22.00
C GLY A 58 -3.39 -28.79 -23.51
N SER A 59 -3.56 -27.59 -24.08
CA SER A 59 -3.29 -27.31 -25.49
C SER A 59 -1.81 -27.49 -25.84
N LEU A 60 -0.92 -26.90 -25.04
CA LEU A 60 0.54 -27.04 -25.16
C LEU A 60 1.01 -28.51 -25.03
N ARG A 61 0.43 -29.26 -24.08
CA ARG A 61 0.71 -30.69 -23.91
C ARG A 61 0.23 -31.50 -25.11
N GLY A 62 -0.92 -31.16 -25.67
CA GLY A 62 -1.47 -31.78 -26.87
C GLY A 62 -0.57 -31.59 -28.10
N GLU A 63 -0.10 -30.36 -28.33
CA GLU A 63 0.83 -30.06 -29.43
C GLU A 63 2.19 -30.75 -29.24
N MET A 64 2.73 -30.75 -28.02
CA MET A 64 4.00 -31.41 -27.70
C MET A 64 3.92 -32.92 -27.91
N LEU A 65 2.82 -33.57 -27.48
CA LEU A 65 2.60 -35.00 -27.70
C LEU A 65 2.45 -35.34 -29.19
N ARG A 66 1.83 -34.46 -29.97
CA ARG A 66 1.71 -34.63 -31.44
C ARG A 66 3.07 -34.54 -32.13
N LEU A 67 3.92 -33.60 -31.70
CA LEU A 67 5.28 -33.43 -32.21
C LEU A 67 6.20 -34.59 -31.82
N VAL A 68 6.03 -35.16 -30.62
CA VAL A 68 6.78 -36.34 -30.17
C VAL A 68 6.28 -37.62 -30.86
N GLY A 69 4.98 -37.77 -31.09
CA GLY A 69 4.39 -38.91 -31.83
C GLY A 69 4.87 -38.97 -33.28
N GLN A 70 4.98 -37.82 -33.96
CA GLN A 70 5.52 -37.73 -35.31
C GLN A 70 7.02 -38.07 -35.41
N ARG A 71 7.75 -38.02 -34.28
CA ARG A 71 9.17 -38.38 -34.21
C ARG A 71 9.40 -39.89 -34.10
N ASN A 72 8.43 -40.66 -33.62
CA ASN A 72 8.53 -42.13 -33.46
C ASN A 72 8.09 -42.93 -34.70
N GLU A 73 7.45 -42.30 -35.70
CA GLU A 73 6.91 -43.00 -36.88
C GLU A 73 7.69 -42.76 -38.19
N ARG A 74 8.80 -42.00 -38.22
CA ARG A 74 9.60 -41.81 -39.44
C ARG A 74 11.10 -42.00 -39.23
N SER A 75 11.49 -43.26 -39.06
CA SER A 75 12.66 -43.78 -39.73
C SER A 75 12.19 -44.37 -41.06
N GLU A 76 12.53 -43.71 -42.16
CA GLU A 76 12.71 -44.22 -43.53
C GLU A 76 12.20 -43.27 -44.64
N ALA A 77 13.20 -42.77 -45.39
CA ALA A 77 13.26 -42.39 -46.79
C ALA A 77 12.26 -41.39 -47.42
N GLY A 78 12.82 -40.20 -47.76
CA GLY A 78 12.70 -39.62 -49.11
C GLY A 78 11.69 -38.50 -49.36
N ARG A 79 12.05 -37.23 -49.06
CA ARG A 79 11.62 -35.98 -49.75
C ARG A 79 12.27 -34.75 -49.11
N ARG A 80 13.42 -34.29 -49.63
CA ARG A 80 14.32 -33.35 -48.91
C ARG A 80 14.10 -31.84 -49.10
N GLU A 81 13.21 -31.37 -49.97
CA GLU A 81 13.05 -29.90 -50.20
C GLU A 81 11.66 -29.36 -49.81
N GLN A 82 10.58 -30.11 -50.05
CA GLN A 82 9.21 -29.68 -49.70
C GLN A 82 8.87 -29.88 -48.21
N GLU A 83 9.66 -30.72 -47.53
CA GLU A 83 9.54 -31.01 -46.09
C GLU A 83 10.29 -29.98 -45.23
N VAL A 84 11.30 -29.29 -45.81
CA VAL A 84 12.05 -28.20 -45.15
C VAL A 84 11.19 -26.95 -45.07
N THR A 85 10.54 -26.54 -46.17
CA THR A 85 9.61 -25.40 -46.18
C THR A 85 8.40 -25.60 -45.27
N SER A 86 7.86 -26.83 -45.20
CA SER A 86 6.78 -27.16 -44.25
C SER A 86 7.22 -27.12 -42.79
N ARG A 87 8.48 -27.46 -42.49
CA ARG A 87 9.06 -27.39 -41.14
C ARG A 87 9.32 -25.95 -40.72
N ASP A 88 9.79 -25.10 -41.64
CA ASP A 88 10.02 -23.69 -41.38
C ASP A 88 8.70 -22.98 -41.06
N VAL A 89 7.62 -23.30 -41.78
CA VAL A 89 6.27 -22.79 -41.48
C VAL A 89 5.75 -23.29 -40.13
N ALA A 90 6.02 -24.54 -39.76
CA ALA A 90 5.62 -25.08 -38.45
C ALA A 90 6.41 -24.42 -37.31
N LEU A 91 7.70 -24.18 -37.50
CA LEU A 91 8.56 -23.51 -36.53
C LEU A 91 8.17 -22.03 -36.37
N ASP A 92 7.83 -21.34 -37.45
CA ASP A 92 7.36 -19.96 -37.44
C ASP A 92 6.03 -19.80 -36.67
N ARG A 93 5.12 -20.77 -36.82
CA ARG A 93 3.88 -20.83 -36.03
C ARG A 93 4.13 -21.01 -34.53
N VAL A 94 5.04 -21.91 -34.17
CA VAL A 94 5.44 -22.14 -32.77
C VAL A 94 6.11 -20.89 -32.20
N LEU A 95 6.99 -20.24 -32.97
CA LEU A 95 7.64 -19.00 -32.56
C LEU A 95 6.62 -17.88 -32.33
N THR A 96 5.65 -17.73 -33.24
CA THR A 96 4.57 -16.75 -33.12
C THR A 96 3.71 -17.04 -31.89
N ALA A 97 3.33 -18.30 -31.66
CA ALA A 97 2.59 -18.70 -30.48
C ALA A 97 3.37 -18.38 -29.18
N LEU A 98 4.66 -18.71 -29.11
CA LEU A 98 5.51 -18.39 -27.96
C LEU A 98 5.64 -16.89 -27.70
N GLN A 99 5.75 -16.08 -28.75
CA GLN A 99 5.79 -14.62 -28.63
C GLN A 99 4.47 -14.08 -28.09
N GLN A 100 3.34 -14.64 -28.54
CA GLN A 100 2.02 -14.27 -28.07
C GLN A 100 1.81 -14.66 -26.60
N THR A 101 2.14 -15.90 -26.21
CA THR A 101 2.07 -16.36 -24.82
C THR A 101 2.95 -15.51 -23.91
N ARG A 102 4.15 -15.10 -24.37
CA ARG A 102 5.01 -14.18 -23.63
C ARG A 102 4.34 -12.82 -23.41
N ALA A 103 3.71 -12.24 -24.44
CA ALA A 103 3.03 -10.95 -24.31
C ALA A 103 1.85 -11.03 -23.32
N GLU A 104 1.09 -12.13 -23.36
CA GLU A 104 -0.01 -12.38 -22.43
C GLU A 104 0.49 -12.57 -20.99
N LEU A 105 1.59 -13.32 -20.79
CA LEU A 105 2.23 -13.45 -19.48
C LEU A 105 2.78 -12.12 -18.96
N GLU A 106 3.38 -11.30 -19.82
CA GLU A 106 3.86 -9.96 -19.45
C GLU A 106 2.69 -9.09 -18.97
N GLU A 107 1.51 -9.20 -19.60
CA GLU A 107 0.31 -8.46 -19.20
C GLU A 107 -0.32 -8.97 -17.91
N VAL A 108 -0.38 -10.29 -17.72
CA VAL A 108 -0.81 -10.91 -16.45
C VAL A 108 0.12 -10.51 -15.31
N LEU A 109 1.44 -10.53 -15.54
CA LEU A 109 2.44 -10.11 -14.55
C LEU A 109 2.32 -8.61 -14.23
N ARG A 110 2.08 -7.76 -15.23
CA ARG A 110 1.83 -6.33 -15.04
C ARG A 110 0.57 -6.11 -14.17
N SER A 111 -0.53 -6.76 -14.54
CA SER A 111 -1.80 -6.70 -13.82
C SER A 111 -1.70 -7.23 -12.39
N SER A 112 -0.92 -8.30 -12.18
CA SER A 112 -0.61 -8.85 -10.86
C SER A 112 0.22 -7.88 -10.03
N ARG A 113 1.31 -7.31 -10.57
CA ARG A 113 2.12 -6.28 -9.89
C ARG A 113 1.36 -5.00 -9.54
N GLN A 114 0.30 -4.70 -10.28
CA GLN A 114 -0.56 -3.54 -10.00
C GLN A 114 -1.54 -3.79 -8.85
N ARG A 115 -1.92 -5.06 -8.64
CA ARG A 115 -2.79 -5.53 -7.56
C ARG A 115 -2.02 -5.94 -6.30
N TYR A 116 -0.80 -6.47 -6.44
CA TYR A 116 0.00 -6.93 -5.31
C TYR A 116 0.51 -5.75 -4.46
N LEU A 117 0.16 -5.79 -3.17
CA LEU A 117 0.66 -4.87 -2.16
C LEU A 117 1.94 -5.43 -1.53
N PRO A 118 2.92 -4.57 -1.18
CA PRO A 118 4.16 -5.03 -0.57
C PRO A 118 3.94 -5.57 0.84
N ALA A 119 4.90 -6.37 1.32
CA ALA A 119 5.02 -6.79 2.73
C ALA A 119 3.81 -7.54 3.31
N GLY A 120 3.01 -8.18 2.45
CA GLY A 120 1.85 -8.98 2.86
C GLY A 120 0.65 -8.14 3.29
N CYS A 121 0.61 -6.85 2.96
CA CYS A 121 -0.53 -6.00 3.29
C CYS A 121 -1.76 -6.39 2.44
N GLU A 122 -2.94 -6.40 3.06
CA GLU A 122 -4.21 -6.74 2.38
C GLU A 122 -4.95 -5.50 1.83
N MET A 123 -4.57 -4.31 2.29
CA MET A 123 -5.24 -3.05 1.98
C MET A 123 -4.25 -1.89 1.83
N ALA A 124 -4.64 -0.87 1.08
CA ALA A 124 -3.88 0.37 0.91
C ALA A 124 -4.83 1.59 0.94
N LEU A 125 -4.31 2.74 1.35
CA LEU A 125 -4.97 4.03 1.16
C LEU A 125 -4.68 4.56 -0.25
N LEU A 126 -5.72 4.97 -0.96
CA LEU A 126 -5.64 5.63 -2.25
C LEU A 126 -5.92 7.13 -2.11
N PHE A 127 -5.01 7.94 -2.62
CA PHE A 127 -5.13 9.40 -2.77
C PHE A 127 -5.22 9.70 -4.27
N PRO A 128 -6.43 9.81 -4.84
CA PRO A 128 -6.62 9.77 -6.30
C PRO A 128 -6.11 11.01 -7.02
N MET A 129 -6.02 12.15 -6.33
CA MET A 129 -5.57 13.41 -6.90
C MET A 129 -5.09 14.39 -5.83
N ARG A 130 -4.32 15.40 -6.25
CA ARG A 130 -3.89 16.51 -5.41
C ARG A 130 -5.09 17.38 -5.06
N SER A 131 -5.47 17.42 -3.78
CA SER A 131 -6.64 18.18 -3.33
C SER A 131 -6.45 18.71 -1.91
N ARG A 132 -7.07 19.86 -1.63
CA ARG A 132 -7.12 20.46 -0.29
C ARG A 132 -7.99 19.69 0.70
N ARG A 133 -8.79 18.75 0.23
CA ARG A 133 -9.78 18.05 1.07
C ARG A 133 -9.47 16.56 1.25
N ILE A 134 -8.52 16.04 0.48
CA ILE A 134 -8.15 14.62 0.47
C ILE A 134 -6.98 14.44 1.42
N TYR A 135 -7.25 13.77 2.54
CA TYR A 135 -6.25 13.39 3.54
C TYR A 135 -6.81 12.21 4.34
N THR A 136 -6.01 11.64 5.22
CA THR A 136 -6.47 10.62 6.19
C THR A 136 -6.03 11.03 7.58
N SER A 137 -6.98 11.13 8.51
CA SER A 137 -6.68 11.35 9.93
C SER A 137 -6.28 10.01 10.54
N VAL A 138 -5.21 9.99 11.34
CA VAL A 138 -4.79 8.83 12.11
C VAL A 138 -5.01 9.17 13.57
N ILE A 139 -5.71 8.29 14.30
CA ILE A 139 -6.04 8.47 15.71
C ILE A 139 -5.20 7.43 16.49
N PRO A 140 -4.02 7.81 17.01
CA PRO A 140 -3.19 6.89 17.79
C PRO A 140 -3.93 6.41 19.04
N ASP A 141 -3.73 5.15 19.40
CA ASP A 141 -4.36 4.55 20.58
C ASP A 141 -3.71 5.01 21.90
N VAL A 142 -2.53 5.62 21.82
CA VAL A 142 -1.71 6.09 22.95
C VAL A 142 -1.31 7.57 22.80
N PRO A 143 -1.15 8.31 23.90
CA PRO A 143 -0.64 9.68 23.88
C PRO A 143 0.76 9.77 23.27
N LEU A 144 1.01 10.82 22.49
CA LEU A 144 2.28 11.03 21.77
C LEU A 144 3.36 11.75 22.60
N SER A 145 3.31 11.66 23.93
CA SER A 145 4.27 12.28 24.87
C SER A 145 5.59 11.49 24.94
N ILE A 146 6.30 11.38 23.81
CA ILE A 146 7.45 10.49 23.61
C ILE A 146 8.72 11.26 23.25
N SER A 147 9.88 10.73 23.66
CA SER A 147 11.21 11.29 23.40
C SER A 147 11.99 10.53 22.32
N SER A 148 11.43 9.45 21.77
CA SER A 148 11.97 8.73 20.62
C SER A 148 10.83 8.11 19.84
N PHE A 149 11.01 7.90 18.54
CA PHE A 149 10.02 7.20 17.74
C PHE A 149 10.61 6.65 16.43
N THR A 150 9.87 5.74 15.82
CA THR A 150 10.08 5.31 14.43
C THR A 150 8.75 5.31 13.72
N VAL A 151 8.71 5.79 12.49
CA VAL A 151 7.56 5.67 11.60
C VAL A 151 7.98 5.02 10.30
N CYS A 152 7.25 4.00 9.86
CA CYS A 152 7.49 3.28 8.63
C CYS A 152 6.23 3.24 7.77
N MET A 153 6.40 3.27 6.45
CA MET A 153 5.30 3.15 5.49
C MET A 153 5.80 2.70 4.12
N TRP A 154 4.92 2.05 3.37
CA TRP A 154 5.08 1.83 1.94
C TRP A 154 4.30 2.90 1.17
N VAL A 155 4.96 3.56 0.23
CA VAL A 155 4.33 4.58 -0.62
C VAL A 155 4.57 4.29 -2.10
N LYS A 156 3.55 4.54 -2.92
CA LYS A 156 3.61 4.47 -4.37
C LYS A 156 3.12 5.79 -4.96
N PRO A 157 3.98 6.81 -5.06
CA PRO A 157 3.59 8.12 -5.55
C PRO A 157 3.25 8.08 -7.04
N THR A 158 2.15 8.72 -7.44
CA THR A 158 1.79 8.89 -8.85
C THR A 158 2.35 10.20 -9.41
N THR A 159 2.31 11.26 -8.61
CA THR A 159 2.92 12.55 -8.92
C THR A 159 3.57 13.13 -7.67
N VAL A 160 4.66 13.88 -7.84
CA VAL A 160 5.39 14.53 -6.74
C VAL A 160 5.72 15.97 -7.17
N SER A 161 5.46 16.92 -6.28
CA SER A 161 5.84 18.34 -6.44
C SER A 161 7.15 18.63 -5.70
N ASN A 162 7.59 19.90 -5.65
CA ASN A 162 8.78 20.29 -4.88
C ASN A 162 8.66 20.01 -3.37
N LYS A 163 7.43 19.96 -2.84
CA LYS A 163 7.14 19.59 -1.45
C LYS A 163 5.82 18.83 -1.45
N THR A 164 5.85 17.53 -1.19
CA THR A 164 4.68 16.66 -1.10
C THR A 164 4.68 15.97 0.26
N VAL A 165 3.62 16.14 1.05
CA VAL A 165 3.55 15.63 2.43
C VAL A 165 3.03 14.20 2.43
N LEU A 166 3.81 13.28 2.99
CA LEU A 166 3.36 11.91 3.24
C LEU A 166 2.67 11.80 4.59
N LEU A 167 3.32 12.32 5.63
CA LEU A 167 2.86 12.29 7.00
C LEU A 167 3.19 13.61 7.68
N SER A 168 2.24 14.10 8.47
CA SER A 168 2.38 15.31 9.27
C SER A 168 1.76 15.09 10.64
N TYR A 169 2.53 15.38 11.68
CA TYR A 169 2.05 15.52 13.05
C TYR A 169 2.35 16.93 13.55
N GLY A 170 1.43 17.47 14.32
CA GLY A 170 1.60 18.76 14.99
C GLY A 170 0.46 19.02 15.95
N ASN A 171 0.56 20.10 16.72
CA ASN A 171 -0.49 20.59 17.61
C ASN A 171 -0.82 22.06 17.28
N ARG A 172 -1.50 22.79 18.19
CA ARG A 172 -1.85 24.21 17.99
C ARG A 172 -0.65 25.17 18.12
N ARG A 173 0.39 24.78 18.87
CA ARG A 173 1.59 25.58 19.09
C ARG A 173 2.58 25.40 17.95
N ASN A 174 2.78 24.15 17.51
CA ASN A 174 3.68 23.80 16.44
C ASN A 174 2.98 22.82 15.47
N PRO A 175 2.66 23.23 14.23
CA PRO A 175 2.08 22.34 13.23
C PRO A 175 3.11 21.38 12.60
N TYR A 176 4.41 21.58 12.87
CA TYR A 176 5.53 20.90 12.21
C TYR A 176 6.31 19.98 13.16
N GLU A 177 5.65 19.39 14.16
CA GLU A 177 6.27 18.50 15.15
C GLU A 177 6.93 17.28 14.49
N ILE A 178 6.28 16.67 13.50
CA ILE A 178 6.89 15.66 12.62
C ILE A 178 6.44 15.94 11.19
N GLN A 179 7.38 15.98 10.25
CA GLN A 179 7.05 15.93 8.83
C GLN A 179 7.91 14.90 8.09
N LEU A 180 7.25 14.06 7.30
CA LEU A 180 7.89 13.23 6.29
C LEU A 180 7.41 13.69 4.91
N LEU A 181 8.34 14.17 4.08
CA LEU A 181 8.02 14.82 2.81
C LEU A 181 8.80 14.20 1.65
N LEU A 182 8.19 14.26 0.47
CA LEU A 182 8.85 14.02 -0.80
C LEU A 182 9.11 15.34 -1.52
N SER A 183 10.22 15.36 -2.26
CA SER A 183 10.45 16.25 -3.39
C SER A 183 10.71 15.39 -4.64
N GLN A 184 10.98 16.02 -5.78
CA GLN A 184 11.06 15.34 -7.08
C GLN A 184 11.95 14.08 -7.05
N THR A 185 13.08 14.14 -6.33
CA THR A 185 14.02 13.02 -6.20
C THR A 185 14.43 12.73 -4.75
N SER A 186 14.04 13.56 -3.79
CA SER A 186 14.50 13.50 -2.39
C SER A 186 13.38 13.17 -1.41
N VAL A 187 13.75 12.56 -0.29
CA VAL A 187 12.91 12.40 0.91
C VAL A 187 13.48 13.29 2.00
N PHE A 188 12.58 13.93 2.74
CA PHE A 188 12.90 14.83 3.83
C PHE A 188 12.20 14.42 5.12
N PHE A 189 12.91 14.47 6.23
CA PHE A 189 12.38 14.19 7.56
C PHE A 189 12.77 15.30 8.54
N THR A 190 11.77 15.84 9.23
CA THR A 190 11.95 16.92 10.21
C THR A 190 11.22 16.61 11.51
N ILE A 191 11.82 17.10 12.60
CA ILE A 191 11.27 17.07 13.95
C ILE A 191 11.25 18.50 14.49
N GLY A 192 10.18 18.88 15.18
CA GLY A 192 10.07 20.16 15.88
C GLY A 192 10.03 21.41 14.97
N GLY A 193 9.94 21.23 13.65
CA GLY A 193 10.00 22.33 12.66
C GLY A 193 11.41 22.88 12.44
N GLU A 194 12.45 22.15 12.86
CA GLU A 194 13.83 22.62 12.80
C GLU A 194 14.41 22.62 11.37
N ALA A 195 15.30 23.57 11.11
CA ALA A 195 15.97 23.73 9.80
C ALA A 195 17.00 22.62 9.52
N HIS A 196 17.39 21.83 10.52
CA HIS A 196 18.28 20.67 10.39
C HIS A 196 17.53 19.47 9.80
N LEU A 197 17.24 19.61 8.51
CA LEU A 197 16.51 18.67 7.67
C LEU A 197 17.35 17.41 7.40
N VAL A 198 16.79 16.23 7.64
CA VAL A 198 17.38 14.98 7.14
C VAL A 198 16.96 14.80 5.68
N GLU A 199 17.90 14.89 4.75
CA GLU A 199 17.65 14.72 3.31
C GLU A 199 18.28 13.43 2.79
N ALA A 200 17.50 12.63 2.06
CA ALA A 200 18.00 11.51 1.26
C ALA A 200 17.64 11.71 -0.22
N ARG A 201 18.66 11.80 -1.09
CA ARG A 201 18.50 12.05 -2.54
C ARG A 201 18.44 10.75 -3.34
N GLY A 202 17.77 10.79 -4.49
CA GLY A 202 17.70 9.67 -5.44
C GLY A 202 16.84 8.49 -4.97
N VAL A 203 15.97 8.72 -3.98
CA VAL A 203 15.12 7.68 -3.38
C VAL A 203 13.77 7.59 -4.07
N VAL A 204 13.24 8.71 -4.55
CA VAL A 204 11.86 8.80 -5.06
C VAL A 204 11.77 8.28 -6.50
N LYS A 205 10.83 7.35 -6.73
CA LYS A 205 10.46 6.81 -8.04
C LYS A 205 8.95 6.81 -8.20
N LEU A 206 8.45 7.41 -9.28
CA LEU A 206 7.01 7.46 -9.55
C LEU A 206 6.50 6.09 -10.01
N GLY A 207 5.32 5.71 -9.54
CA GLY A 207 4.66 4.47 -9.96
C GLY A 207 5.28 3.18 -9.41
N GLU A 208 6.28 3.27 -8.52
CA GLU A 208 6.91 2.14 -7.83
C GLU A 208 6.67 2.21 -6.32
N TRP A 209 6.60 1.05 -5.67
CA TRP A 209 6.50 0.98 -4.21
C TRP A 209 7.86 1.26 -3.58
N ILE A 210 7.89 2.15 -2.59
CA ILE A 210 9.07 2.55 -1.83
C ILE A 210 8.74 2.36 -0.36
N HIS A 211 9.57 1.59 0.35
CA HIS A 211 9.50 1.51 1.80
C HIS A 211 10.32 2.65 2.40
N LEU A 212 9.71 3.49 3.22
CA LEU A 212 10.35 4.62 3.89
C LEU A 212 10.17 4.48 5.39
N CYS A 213 11.26 4.69 6.14
CA CYS A 213 11.17 4.91 7.58
C CYS A 213 11.94 6.14 8.02
N GLY A 214 11.39 6.87 8.98
CA GLY A 214 12.09 7.90 9.76
C GLY A 214 12.17 7.47 11.21
N ALA A 215 13.36 7.54 11.82
CA ALA A 215 13.55 7.27 13.24
C ALA A 215 14.30 8.42 13.90
N TRP A 216 13.91 8.78 15.12
CA TRP A 216 14.50 9.89 15.88
C TRP A 216 14.59 9.58 17.38
N SER A 217 15.61 10.14 18.04
CA SER A 217 15.80 10.07 19.50
C SER A 217 16.26 11.42 20.05
N SER A 218 15.64 11.85 21.15
CA SER A 218 15.88 13.13 21.83
C SER A 218 17.27 13.25 22.47
N ASP A 219 17.85 12.15 22.96
CA ASP A 219 19.10 12.14 23.74
C ASP A 219 20.27 12.87 23.04
N GLN A 220 20.46 12.60 21.75
CA GLN A 220 21.48 13.24 20.91
C GLN A 220 20.88 13.91 19.65
N GLY A 221 19.55 14.04 19.62
CA GLY A 221 18.81 14.49 18.44
C GLY A 221 19.10 13.65 17.19
N LEU A 222 19.36 12.35 17.33
CA LEU A 222 19.76 11.50 16.20
C LEU A 222 18.55 11.17 15.34
N ALA A 223 18.44 11.83 14.17
CA ALA A 223 17.42 11.56 13.16
C ALA A 223 18.01 10.72 12.01
N THR A 224 17.32 9.66 11.61
CA THR A 224 17.74 8.79 10.51
C THR A 224 16.60 8.54 9.52
N LEU A 225 16.95 8.44 8.24
CA LEU A 225 16.05 8.07 7.16
C LEU A 225 16.49 6.74 6.56
N TRP A 226 15.51 5.91 6.25
CA TRP A 226 15.70 4.57 5.69
C TRP A 226 14.86 4.41 4.42
N SER A 227 15.43 3.76 3.41
CA SER A 227 14.73 3.38 2.19
C SER A 227 15.02 1.94 1.82
N GLY A 228 13.98 1.15 1.56
CA GLY A 228 14.13 -0.27 1.20
C GLY A 228 14.93 -1.08 2.24
N GLY A 229 14.80 -0.72 3.52
CA GLY A 229 15.47 -1.41 4.63
C GLY A 229 16.87 -0.91 4.94
N LYS A 230 17.42 0.02 4.14
CA LYS A 230 18.79 0.53 4.31
C LYS A 230 18.80 1.98 4.77
N LYS A 231 19.73 2.33 5.65
CA LYS A 231 19.94 3.71 6.10
C LYS A 231 20.45 4.56 4.94
N VAL A 232 19.72 5.60 4.58
CA VAL A 232 20.05 6.49 3.46
C VAL A 232 20.47 7.89 3.90
N ALA A 233 20.12 8.31 5.13
CA ALA A 233 20.63 9.53 5.73
C ALA A 233 20.61 9.45 7.26
N SER A 234 21.49 10.23 7.91
CA SER A 234 21.64 10.28 9.36
C SER A 234 22.15 11.67 9.75
N THR A 235 21.47 12.34 10.67
CA THR A 235 21.81 13.69 11.13
C THR A 235 21.67 13.74 12.65
N PRO A 236 22.75 13.98 13.41
CA PRO A 236 22.69 14.24 14.85
C PRO A 236 22.24 15.68 15.16
N GLY A 237 21.85 15.95 16.41
CA GLY A 237 21.51 17.29 16.89
C GLY A 237 20.17 17.84 16.39
N VAL A 238 19.33 17.02 15.76
CA VAL A 238 17.99 17.43 15.33
C VAL A 238 17.06 17.40 16.55
N ALA A 239 16.51 18.55 16.94
CA ALA A 239 15.60 18.70 18.06
C ALA A 239 16.10 18.05 19.37
N GLU A 240 17.40 18.13 19.67
CA GLU A 240 17.99 17.52 20.87
C GLU A 240 17.29 17.99 22.16
N GLY A 241 16.98 17.04 23.05
CA GLY A 241 16.22 17.31 24.28
C GLY A 241 14.74 17.59 24.10
N HIS A 242 14.22 17.60 22.87
CA HIS A 242 12.79 17.80 22.59
C HIS A 242 11.96 16.63 23.12
N ILE A 243 10.73 16.91 23.54
CA ILE A 243 9.72 15.89 23.84
C ILE A 243 8.56 16.17 22.91
N LEU A 244 8.18 15.16 22.13
CA LEU A 244 7.04 15.29 21.25
C LEU A 244 5.80 15.56 22.12
N PRO A 245 5.12 16.70 21.96
CA PRO A 245 3.99 17.03 22.80
C PRO A 245 2.75 16.23 22.38
N ASP A 246 2.00 15.75 23.35
CA ASP A 246 0.69 15.16 23.12
C ASP A 246 -0.39 16.21 22.75
N GLY A 247 -1.59 15.76 22.39
CA GLY A 247 -2.72 16.62 22.02
C GLY A 247 -2.61 17.20 20.61
N GLY A 248 -1.75 16.60 19.78
CA GLY A 248 -1.65 16.88 18.36
C GLY A 248 -2.63 16.08 17.51
N SER A 249 -2.37 16.03 16.21
CA SER A 249 -3.14 15.24 15.25
C SER A 249 -2.19 14.76 14.18
N LEU A 250 -2.27 13.47 13.90
CA LEU A 250 -1.48 12.79 12.90
C LEU A 250 -2.30 12.67 11.63
N GLN A 251 -1.72 13.05 10.50
CA GLN A 251 -2.39 13.05 9.21
C GLN A 251 -1.49 12.49 8.11
N LEU A 252 -2.11 11.82 7.15
CA LEU A 252 -1.47 11.31 5.94
C LEU A 252 -1.92 12.09 4.71
N GLY A 253 -0.97 12.32 3.81
CA GLY A 253 -1.18 12.91 2.50
C GLY A 253 -1.37 14.42 2.46
N GLN A 254 -1.35 15.10 3.61
CA GLN A 254 -1.47 16.56 3.72
C GLN A 254 -0.72 17.12 4.93
N GLU A 255 -0.38 18.41 4.85
CA GLU A 255 0.20 19.16 5.97
C GLU A 255 -0.88 19.51 7.00
N ARG A 256 -0.60 19.38 8.29
CA ARG A 256 -1.52 19.88 9.32
C ARG A 256 -1.52 21.42 9.31
N ASN A 257 -2.59 22.04 8.78
CA ASN A 257 -2.83 23.48 8.95
C ASN A 257 -3.73 23.73 10.18
N GLY A 258 -3.21 24.47 11.15
CA GLY A 258 -3.77 24.62 12.50
C GLY A 258 -5.12 25.32 12.65
N CYS A 259 -5.70 25.85 11.56
CA CYS A 259 -7.01 26.51 11.57
C CYS A 259 -7.84 26.10 10.35
N TRP A 260 -8.99 25.46 10.59
CA TRP A 260 -10.02 25.18 9.58
C TRP A 260 -10.59 26.44 8.89
N PHE A 261 -10.35 27.63 9.46
CA PHE A 261 -11.03 28.86 9.08
C PHE A 261 -10.17 29.87 8.29
N GLU A 262 -8.85 29.74 8.29
CA GLU A 262 -7.96 30.67 7.57
C GLU A 262 -6.97 29.89 6.70
N GLY A 263 -7.30 29.72 5.41
CA GLY A 263 -6.33 29.33 4.37
C GLY A 263 -6.46 27.93 3.78
N GLY A 264 -6.98 26.95 4.53
CA GLY A 264 -7.13 25.57 4.06
C GLY A 264 -5.80 24.87 3.72
N PHE A 265 -5.85 23.58 3.37
CA PHE A 265 -4.67 22.84 2.92
C PHE A 265 -4.15 23.38 1.58
N ASP A 266 -2.84 23.31 1.32
CA ASP A 266 -2.26 23.67 0.01
C ASP A 266 -2.24 22.44 -0.93
N PRO A 267 -2.90 22.47 -2.10
CA PRO A 267 -2.93 21.34 -3.02
C PRO A 267 -1.53 21.09 -3.64
N LYS A 268 -0.62 22.07 -3.60
CA LYS A 268 0.80 21.90 -3.97
C LYS A 268 1.59 21.07 -2.96
N LEU A 269 1.02 20.79 -1.78
CA LEU A 269 1.59 19.91 -0.75
C LEU A 269 0.94 18.52 -0.71
N ALA A 270 -0.26 18.38 -1.26
CA ALA A 270 -1.02 17.12 -1.26
C ALA A 270 -0.27 15.92 -1.87
N PHE A 271 -0.34 14.76 -1.23
CA PHE A 271 0.09 13.50 -1.82
C PHE A 271 -0.89 13.00 -2.89
N THR A 272 -0.38 12.25 -3.86
CA THR A 272 -1.19 11.49 -4.82
C THR A 272 -0.52 10.16 -5.08
N GLY A 273 -1.28 9.07 -4.95
CA GLY A 273 -0.76 7.72 -5.07
C GLY A 273 -1.37 6.78 -4.05
N LYS A 274 -0.63 5.73 -3.70
CA LYS A 274 -1.06 4.72 -2.72
C LYS A 274 -0.13 4.70 -1.51
N MET A 275 -0.67 4.40 -0.34
CA MET A 275 0.09 4.16 0.90
C MET A 275 -0.38 2.87 1.56
N THR A 276 0.52 2.10 2.16
CA THR A 276 0.15 0.92 2.97
C THR A 276 1.20 0.67 4.04
N GLY A 277 0.88 -0.19 5.02
CA GLY A 277 1.81 -0.58 6.09
C GLY A 277 2.30 0.60 6.93
N VAL A 278 1.46 1.60 7.16
CA VAL A 278 1.80 2.75 8.02
C VAL A 278 1.81 2.30 9.47
N ASN A 279 2.99 2.28 10.08
CA ASN A 279 3.19 1.89 11.47
C ASN A 279 4.08 2.92 12.19
N MET A 280 3.86 3.10 13.49
CA MET A 280 4.65 3.96 14.35
C MET A 280 4.93 3.30 15.70
N TRP A 281 6.16 3.46 16.16
CA TRP A 281 6.66 2.99 17.45
C TRP A 281 7.14 4.16 18.30
N ASP A 282 7.04 4.04 19.63
CA ASP A 282 7.55 5.01 20.63
C ASP A 282 9.06 4.88 20.93
N ARG A 283 9.77 4.17 20.05
CA ARG A 283 11.21 3.93 20.14
C ARG A 283 11.89 3.99 18.77
N ALA A 284 13.20 4.19 18.77
CA ALA A 284 14.02 3.96 17.60
C ALA A 284 14.14 2.43 17.35
N LEU A 285 13.75 1.98 16.15
CA LEU A 285 13.94 0.58 15.72
C LEU A 285 15.39 0.33 15.29
N SER A 286 15.82 -0.93 15.39
CA SER A 286 17.10 -1.41 14.87
C SER A 286 17.10 -1.55 13.34
N GLU A 287 18.29 -1.67 12.75
CA GLU A 287 18.47 -1.90 11.31
C GLU A 287 17.82 -3.22 10.86
N GLU A 288 17.93 -4.26 11.69
CA GLU A 288 17.36 -5.57 11.44
C GLU A 288 15.83 -5.50 11.40
N GLU A 289 15.21 -4.84 12.39
CA GLU A 289 13.75 -4.62 12.43
C GLU A 289 13.27 -3.87 11.18
N ILE A 290 13.92 -2.76 10.82
CA ILE A 290 13.56 -1.95 9.64
C ILE A 290 13.76 -2.74 8.34
N SER A 291 14.82 -3.55 8.25
CA SER A 291 15.08 -4.41 7.10
C SER A 291 13.98 -5.45 6.88
N GLN A 292 13.45 -6.04 7.96
CA GLN A 292 12.34 -7.01 7.87
C GLN A 292 11.04 -6.34 7.39
N LEU A 293 10.74 -5.13 7.87
CA LEU A 293 9.57 -4.36 7.43
C LEU A 293 9.63 -4.01 5.92
N ALA A 294 10.84 -3.88 5.38
CA ALA A 294 11.09 -3.50 3.99
C ALA A 294 11.03 -4.65 2.98
N LEU A 295 10.86 -5.90 3.41
CA LEU A 295 10.80 -7.04 2.50
C LEU A 295 9.49 -7.05 1.70
N GLN A 296 9.57 -6.84 0.38
CA GLN A 296 8.38 -6.80 -0.50
C GLN A 296 7.54 -8.09 -0.46
N LYS A 297 8.19 -9.25 -0.35
CA LYS A 297 7.55 -10.56 -0.21
C LYS A 297 7.62 -11.09 1.24
N GLY A 298 7.80 -10.20 2.21
CA GLY A 298 7.81 -10.53 3.63
C GLY A 298 6.44 -10.29 4.27
N GLN A 299 6.43 -10.39 5.61
CA GLN A 299 5.26 -10.18 6.47
C GLN A 299 5.37 -8.86 7.25
N GLY A 300 5.96 -7.82 6.64
CA GLY A 300 6.18 -6.54 7.31
C GLY A 300 4.88 -5.89 7.80
N CYS A 301 3.75 -6.11 7.14
CA CYS A 301 2.44 -5.63 7.59
C CYS A 301 1.87 -6.38 8.80
N GLU A 302 2.39 -7.57 9.13
CA GLU A 302 2.02 -8.29 10.36
C GLU A 302 2.72 -7.71 11.60
N GLN A 303 3.85 -7.01 11.40
CA GLN A 303 4.54 -6.30 12.46
C GLN A 303 3.85 -4.98 12.76
N ARG A 304 3.23 -4.89 13.93
CA ARG A 304 2.41 -3.76 14.36
C ARG A 304 3.20 -2.78 15.24
N GLY A 305 3.02 -1.50 14.96
CA GLY A 305 3.47 -0.43 15.85
C GLY A 305 2.68 -0.41 17.15
N ASN A 306 3.30 0.07 18.24
CA ASN A 306 2.60 0.28 19.51
C ASN A 306 1.96 1.67 19.63
N VAL A 307 2.26 2.59 18.69
CA VAL A 307 1.64 3.92 18.61
C VAL A 307 0.62 4.00 17.47
N VAL A 308 1.01 3.50 16.30
CA VAL A 308 0.12 3.33 15.14
C VAL A 308 0.37 1.94 14.57
N ALA A 309 -0.68 1.15 14.44
CA ALA A 309 -0.66 -0.19 13.86
C ALA A 309 -1.53 -0.26 12.60
N TRP A 310 -0.94 -0.62 11.47
CA TRP A 310 -1.67 -0.78 10.21
C TRP A 310 -2.76 -1.85 10.34
N GLY A 311 -4.00 -1.51 9.91
CA GLY A 311 -5.15 -2.42 10.00
C GLY A 311 -5.75 -2.57 11.41
N VAL A 312 -5.26 -1.82 12.40
CA VAL A 312 -5.78 -1.84 13.78
C VAL A 312 -6.12 -0.44 14.26
N THR A 313 -5.16 0.49 14.21
CA THR A 313 -5.35 1.87 14.65
C THR A 313 -6.34 2.58 13.72
N GLU A 314 -7.24 3.36 14.30
CA GLU A 314 -8.28 4.05 13.55
C GLU A 314 -7.67 5.07 12.58
N MET A 315 -7.98 4.87 11.29
CA MET A 315 -7.58 5.76 10.21
C MET A 315 -8.84 6.17 9.46
N VAL A 316 -9.15 7.46 9.46
CA VAL A 316 -10.37 8.03 8.88
C VAL A 316 -10.03 8.74 7.57
N PRO A 317 -10.34 8.15 6.40
CA PRO A 317 -10.15 8.81 5.13
C PRO A 317 -11.16 9.95 4.95
N HIS A 318 -10.73 11.08 4.40
CA HIS A 318 -11.58 12.24 4.15
C HIS A 318 -11.69 12.58 2.67
N ALA A 319 -12.89 13.03 2.29
CA ALA A 319 -13.29 13.38 0.92
C ALA A 319 -13.08 12.25 -0.10
N GLY A 320 -12.01 12.29 -0.88
CA GLY A 320 -11.70 11.31 -1.92
C GLY A 320 -10.64 10.29 -1.52
N ALA A 321 -10.10 10.35 -0.30
CA ALA A 321 -9.23 9.30 0.21
C ALA A 321 -10.09 8.08 0.54
N GLN A 322 -9.60 6.89 0.21
CA GLN A 322 -10.33 5.64 0.48
C GLN A 322 -9.38 4.45 0.63
N PHE A 323 -9.83 3.43 1.34
CA PHE A 323 -9.16 2.14 1.34
C PHE A 323 -9.46 1.39 0.04
N ILE A 324 -8.45 0.69 -0.47
CA ILE A 324 -8.53 -0.22 -1.60
C ILE A 324 -7.89 -1.55 -1.20
N TYR A 325 -8.35 -2.63 -1.81
CA TYR A 325 -7.92 -4.01 -1.59
C TYR A 325 -7.45 -4.60 -2.92
#